data_AF-A0A971QG73-F1
#
_entry.id   AF-A0A971QG73-F1
#
_cell.length_a   1.000
_cell.length_b   1.000
_cell.length_c   1.000
_cell.angle_alpha   90.00
_cell.angle_beta   90.00
_cell.angle_gamma   90.00
#
_symmetry.space_group_name_H-M   'P 1'
#
loop_
_entity.id
_entity.type
_entity.pdbx_description
1 polymer ?
#
loop_
_entity_poly.entity_id
_entity_poly.type
_entity_poly.pdbx_seq_one_letter_code
_entity_poly.pdbx_strand_id
1 'polypeptide(L)'
;MNIVVPGSGLILLGRLWLGTVLAGAFMLGIQGVVCGLLIAPAVVVPGITLAAGLLAVAVWLAAQRMLVLRYRFLSDPGLHRELTVLRRLARRAQARRDWRSARAALRLALSIDDTDIHTRLAWAEFMTRTAGRTRARRAWRAVARLDVDGHHASQIQAGLDSVPPPVRKATPTSANQPPQP
;
A
#
# COMPACT_ATOMS: atom_id res chain seq x y z
N MET A 1 4.70 -15.41 9.08
CA MET A 1 4.96 -14.16 9.84
C MET A 1 3.74 -13.56 10.54
N ASN A 2 2.50 -13.77 10.10
CA ASN A 2 1.31 -13.19 10.77
C ASN A 2 0.92 -13.86 12.11
N ILE A 3 1.76 -14.77 12.63
CA ILE A 3 1.52 -15.49 13.89
C ILE A 3 1.95 -14.62 15.09
N VAL A 4 3.02 -13.83 14.94
CA VAL A 4 3.65 -13.12 16.07
C VAL A 4 3.02 -11.74 16.31
N VAL A 5 2.69 -11.01 15.24
CA VAL A 5 2.09 -9.66 15.35
C VAL A 5 0.86 -9.57 14.43
N PRO A 6 -0.37 -9.54 14.97
CA PRO A 6 -1.56 -9.38 14.15
C PRO A 6 -1.51 -8.04 13.40
N GLY A 7 -1.88 -8.08 12.12
CA GLY A 7 -1.87 -6.91 11.24
C GLY A 7 -0.61 -6.76 10.39
N SER A 8 0.53 -7.35 10.77
CA SER A 8 1.76 -7.31 9.98
C SER A 8 1.58 -7.91 8.57
N GLY A 9 0.84 -9.02 8.46
CA GLY A 9 0.51 -9.61 7.16
C GLY A 9 -0.36 -8.70 6.30
N LEU A 10 -1.27 -7.92 6.89
CA LEU A 10 -2.10 -6.96 6.13
C LEU A 10 -1.29 -5.76 5.64
N ILE A 11 -0.30 -5.32 6.42
CA ILE A 11 0.66 -4.29 6.01
C ILE A 11 1.47 -4.75 4.79
N LEU A 12 1.98 -5.99 4.84
CA LEU A 12 2.72 -6.59 3.72
C LEU A 12 1.85 -6.74 2.46
N LEU A 13 0.56 -7.03 2.62
CA LEU A 13 -0.41 -7.10 1.52
C LEU A 13 -0.92 -5.73 1.05
N GLY A 14 -0.22 -4.64 1.36
CA GLY A 14 -0.53 -3.29 0.89
C GLY A 14 -1.64 -2.55 1.65
N ARG A 15 -2.31 -3.20 2.62
CA ARG A 15 -3.34 -2.58 3.45
C ARG A 15 -2.76 -1.97 4.72
N LEU A 16 -1.85 -1.01 4.54
CA LEU A 16 -1.10 -0.33 5.61
C LEU A 16 -2.04 0.18 6.73
N TRP A 17 -3.03 1.01 6.38
CA TRP A 17 -3.94 1.64 7.36
C TRP A 17 -4.70 0.64 8.22
N LEU A 18 -5.29 -0.38 7.59
CA LEU A 18 -6.05 -1.39 8.29
C LEU A 18 -5.14 -2.23 9.21
N GLY A 19 -3.97 -2.63 8.71
CA GLY A 19 -2.99 -3.37 9.49
C GLY A 19 -2.47 -2.56 10.69
N THR A 20 -2.21 -1.26 10.51
CA THR A 20 -1.77 -0.36 11.59
C THR A 20 -2.84 -0.20 12.68
N VAL A 21 -4.11 -0.02 12.30
CA VAL A 21 -5.22 0.11 13.28
C VAL A 21 -5.38 -1.18 14.08
N LEU A 22 -5.35 -2.35 13.44
CA LEU A 22 -5.42 -3.66 14.11
C LEU A 22 -4.22 -3.88 15.05
N ALA A 23 -3.01 -3.56 14.60
CA ALA A 23 -1.80 -3.68 15.42
C ALA A 23 -1.85 -2.76 16.64
N GLY A 24 -2.31 -1.51 16.46
CA GLY A 24 -2.48 -0.56 17.56
C GLY A 24 -3.52 -1.03 18.59
N ALA A 25 -4.69 -1.49 18.12
CA ALA A 25 -5.73 -2.02 19.00
C ALA A 25 -5.25 -3.26 19.78
N PHE A 26 -4.53 -4.16 19.12
CA PHE A 26 -3.94 -5.32 19.77
C PHE A 26 -2.91 -4.94 20.82
N MET A 27 -2.02 -3.98 20.50
CA MET A 27 -0.99 -3.50 21.42
C MET A 27 -1.60 -2.89 22.69
N LEU A 28 -2.66 -2.09 22.54
CA LEU A 28 -3.40 -1.53 23.68
C LEU A 28 -4.02 -2.63 24.55
N GLY A 29 -4.61 -3.65 23.93
CA GLY A 29 -5.16 -4.81 24.65
C GLY A 29 -4.09 -5.57 25.44
N ILE A 30 -2.96 -5.90 24.79
CA ILE A 30 -1.84 -6.59 25.44
C ILE A 30 -1.27 -5.77 26.59
N GLN A 31 -1.07 -4.46 26.42
CA GLN A 31 -0.57 -3.61 27.50
C GLN A 31 -1.49 -3.66 28.72
N GLY A 32 -2.81 -3.63 28.52
CA GLY A 32 -3.77 -3.79 29.62
C GLY A 32 -3.64 -5.14 30.35
N VAL A 33 -3.44 -6.22 29.59
CA VAL A 33 -3.24 -7.57 30.15
C VAL A 33 -1.92 -7.65 30.93
N VAL A 34 -0.82 -7.17 30.36
CA VAL A 34 0.51 -7.18 30.99
C VAL A 34 0.52 -6.33 32.25
N CYS A 35 -0.05 -5.12 32.23
CA CYS A 35 -0.16 -4.27 33.41
C CYS A 35 -0.98 -4.94 34.52
N GLY A 36 -2.12 -5.57 34.15
CA GLY A 36 -3.02 -6.21 35.10
C GLY A 36 -2.50 -7.53 35.69
N LEU A 37 -1.72 -8.32 34.93
CA LEU A 37 -1.21 -9.60 35.42
C LEU A 37 0.19 -9.53 36.03
N LEU A 38 1.07 -8.68 35.49
CA LEU A 38 2.50 -8.72 35.83
C LEU A 38 2.96 -7.52 36.66
N ILE A 39 2.45 -6.31 36.38
CA ILE A 39 3.00 -5.09 36.99
C ILE A 39 2.27 -4.73 38.28
N ALA A 40 0.94 -4.68 38.26
CA ALA A 40 0.15 -4.20 39.39
C ALA A 40 -1.16 -5.00 39.59
N PRO A 41 -1.08 -6.31 39.85
CA PRO A 41 -2.28 -7.15 39.97
C PRO A 41 -3.19 -6.77 41.14
N ALA A 42 -2.65 -6.13 42.19
CA ALA A 42 -3.45 -5.66 43.32
C ALA A 42 -4.21 -4.35 43.05
N VAL A 43 -3.78 -3.57 42.06
CA VAL A 43 -4.34 -2.23 41.75
C VAL A 43 -5.36 -2.30 40.62
N VAL A 44 -5.16 -3.21 39.67
CA VAL A 44 -6.02 -3.33 38.48
C VAL A 44 -7.20 -4.24 38.79
N VAL A 45 -8.41 -3.74 38.51
CA VAL A 45 -9.64 -4.53 38.66
C VAL A 45 -9.60 -5.72 37.68
N PRO A 46 -9.79 -6.98 38.15
CA PRO A 46 -9.67 -8.18 37.30
C PRO A 46 -10.56 -8.15 36.05
N GLY A 47 -11.73 -7.53 36.14
CA GLY A 47 -12.64 -7.35 35.01
C GLY A 47 -12.04 -6.54 33.86
N ILE A 48 -11.20 -5.53 34.14
CA ILE A 48 -10.52 -4.73 33.12
C ILE A 48 -9.46 -5.58 32.41
N THR A 49 -8.67 -6.35 33.16
CA THR A 49 -7.66 -7.26 32.60
C THR A 49 -8.30 -8.32 31.71
N LEU A 50 -9.42 -8.92 32.15
CA LEU A 50 -10.18 -9.88 31.36
C LEU A 50 -10.74 -9.25 30.08
N ALA A 51 -11.34 -8.06 30.18
CA ALA A 51 -11.87 -7.34 29.03
C ALA A 51 -10.78 -6.98 28.01
N ALA A 52 -9.62 -6.52 28.47
CA ALA A 52 -8.46 -6.23 27.62
C ALA A 52 -7.94 -7.49 26.90
N GLY A 53 -7.89 -8.63 27.60
CA GLY A 53 -7.52 -9.91 27.02
C GLY A 53 -8.50 -10.39 25.96
N LEU A 54 -9.80 -10.31 26.23
CA LEU A 54 -10.85 -10.66 25.25
C LEU A 54 -10.78 -9.76 24.02
N LEU A 55 -10.54 -8.46 24.19
CA LEU A 55 -10.35 -7.53 23.08
C LEU A 55 -9.12 -7.91 22.24
N ALA A 56 -7.99 -8.22 22.87
CA ALA A 56 -6.77 -8.62 22.16
C ALA A 56 -6.98 -9.90 21.34
N VAL A 57 -7.65 -10.92 21.92
CA VAL A 57 -8.00 -12.15 21.21
C VAL A 57 -8.96 -11.89 20.05
N ALA A 58 -9.99 -11.07 20.26
CA ALA A 58 -10.93 -10.71 19.21
C ALA A 58 -10.26 -9.97 18.04
N VAL A 59 -9.38 -9.01 18.33
CA VAL A 59 -8.57 -8.28 17.33
C VAL A 59 -7.66 -9.24 16.57
N TRP A 60 -7.02 -10.18 17.27
CA TRP A 60 -6.17 -11.19 16.64
C TRP A 60 -6.97 -12.11 15.70
N LEU A 61 -8.12 -12.63 16.14
CA LEU A 61 -9.00 -13.46 15.31
C LEU A 61 -9.53 -12.69 14.09
N ALA A 62 -9.92 -11.42 14.27
CA ALA A 62 -10.34 -10.55 13.18
C ALA A 62 -9.22 -10.38 12.14
N ALA A 63 -7.99 -10.13 12.59
CA ALA A 63 -6.83 -10.01 11.71
C ALA A 63 -6.58 -11.31 10.91
N GLN A 64 -6.65 -12.48 11.56
CA GLN A 64 -6.50 -13.78 10.88
C GLN A 64 -7.60 -14.00 9.84
N ARG A 65 -8.86 -13.73 10.20
CA ARG A 65 -10.00 -13.88 9.28
C ARG A 65 -9.85 -12.97 8.06
N MET A 66 -9.47 -11.70 8.24
CA MET A 66 -9.26 -10.77 7.12
C MET A 66 -8.12 -11.22 6.21
N LEU A 67 -7.04 -11.77 6.77
CA LEU A 67 -5.94 -12.34 6.00
C LEU A 67 -6.40 -13.52 5.15
N VAL A 68 -7.12 -14.47 5.74
CA VAL A 68 -7.62 -15.68 5.04
C VAL A 68 -8.57 -15.29 3.91
N LEU A 69 -9.49 -14.36 4.16
CA LEU A 69 -10.41 -13.86 3.14
C LEU A 69 -9.65 -13.20 1.98
N ARG A 70 -8.62 -12.39 2.28
CA ARG A 70 -7.79 -11.76 1.24
C ARG A 70 -6.99 -12.79 0.46
N TYR A 71 -6.41 -13.78 1.13
CA TYR A 71 -5.67 -14.85 0.47
C TYR A 71 -6.57 -15.67 -0.45
N ARG A 72 -7.78 -16.06 0.01
CA ARG A 72 -8.76 -16.77 -0.81
C ARG A 72 -9.19 -15.94 -2.02
N PHE A 73 -9.40 -14.64 -1.84
CA PHE A 73 -9.75 -13.73 -2.92
C PHE A 73 -8.63 -13.60 -3.96
N LEU A 74 -7.37 -13.42 -3.52
CA LEU A 74 -6.21 -13.35 -4.41
C LEU A 74 -5.89 -14.68 -5.11
N SER A 75 -6.27 -15.80 -4.49
CA SER A 75 -6.09 -17.14 -5.05
C SER A 75 -7.18 -17.50 -6.08
N ASP A 76 -8.20 -16.67 -6.24
CA ASP A 76 -9.27 -16.93 -7.20
C ASP A 76 -8.75 -16.75 -8.65
N PRO A 77 -8.73 -17.81 -9.48
CA PRO A 77 -8.30 -17.70 -10.87
C PRO A 77 -9.21 -16.77 -11.71
N GLY A 78 -10.46 -16.55 -11.28
CA GLY A 78 -11.37 -15.58 -11.89
C GLY A 78 -10.84 -14.15 -11.82
N LEU A 79 -10.21 -13.78 -10.70
CA LEU A 79 -9.64 -12.45 -10.47
C LEU A 79 -8.59 -12.09 -11.53
N HIS A 80 -7.69 -13.03 -11.83
CA HIS A 80 -6.65 -12.81 -12.82
C HIS A 80 -7.23 -12.60 -14.23
N ARG A 81 -8.33 -13.30 -14.55
CA ARG A 81 -9.03 -13.12 -15.83
C ARG A 81 -9.67 -11.74 -15.90
N GLU A 82 -10.36 -11.30 -14.84
CA GLU A 82 -10.99 -9.97 -14.77
C GLU A 82 -9.96 -8.84 -14.91
N LEU A 83 -8.86 -8.89 -14.15
CA LEU A 83 -7.77 -7.90 -14.26
C LEU A 83 -7.16 -7.89 -15.67
N THR A 84 -7.04 -9.06 -16.31
CA THR A 84 -6.57 -9.15 -17.70
C THR A 84 -7.54 -8.47 -18.67
N VAL A 85 -8.84 -8.67 -18.50
CA VAL A 85 -9.87 -8.00 -19.32
C VAL A 85 -9.80 -6.48 -19.13
N LEU A 86 -9.72 -5.99 -17.89
CA LEU A 86 -9.62 -4.56 -17.61
C LEU A 86 -8.36 -3.93 -18.19
N ARG A 87 -7.20 -4.60 -18.10
CA ARG A 87 -5.94 -4.16 -18.74
C ARG A 87 -6.07 -4.11 -20.26
N ARG A 88 -6.71 -5.10 -20.89
CA ARG A 88 -6.97 -5.11 -22.35
C ARG A 88 -7.90 -3.96 -22.75
N LEU A 89 -8.96 -3.71 -22.00
CA LEU A 89 -9.86 -2.58 -22.23
C LEU A 89 -9.12 -1.25 -22.12
N ALA A 90 -8.30 -1.07 -21.08
CA ALA A 90 -7.47 0.11 -20.92
C ALA A 90 -6.52 0.33 -22.10
N ARG A 91 -5.81 -0.72 -22.56
CA ARG A 91 -4.90 -0.64 -23.72
C ARG A 91 -5.66 -0.29 -25.01
N ARG A 92 -6.82 -0.88 -25.26
CA ARG A 92 -7.67 -0.55 -26.42
C ARG A 92 -8.14 0.91 -26.37
N ALA A 93 -8.56 1.40 -25.21
CA ALA A 93 -8.93 2.79 -25.03
C ALA A 93 -7.75 3.74 -25.25
N GLN A 94 -6.56 3.41 -24.75
CA GLN A 94 -5.33 4.17 -25.02
C GLN A 94 -4.99 4.22 -26.51
N ALA A 95 -5.12 3.10 -27.24
CA ALA A 95 -4.88 3.06 -28.68
C ALA A 95 -5.82 3.99 -29.46
N ARG A 96 -7.05 4.17 -28.97
CA ARG A 96 -8.05 5.11 -29.51
C ARG A 96 -7.90 6.55 -28.99
N ARG A 97 -6.86 6.83 -28.18
CA ARG A 97 -6.66 8.10 -27.46
C ARG A 97 -7.82 8.49 -26.53
N ASP A 98 -8.65 7.53 -26.12
CA ASP A 98 -9.69 7.73 -25.11
C ASP A 98 -9.10 7.60 -23.70
N TRP A 99 -8.50 8.69 -23.24
CA TRP A 99 -7.82 8.73 -21.94
C TRP A 99 -8.76 8.60 -20.76
N ARG A 100 -10.05 8.98 -20.89
CA ARG A 100 -11.03 8.89 -19.81
C ARG A 100 -11.38 7.43 -19.54
N SER A 101 -11.74 6.68 -20.59
CA SER A 101 -12.05 5.25 -20.47
C SER A 101 -10.84 4.43 -20.04
N ALA A 102 -9.65 4.74 -20.59
CA ALA A 102 -8.41 4.09 -20.16
C ALA A 102 -8.14 4.29 -18.66
N ARG A 103 -8.32 5.52 -18.17
CA ARG A 103 -8.17 5.85 -16.75
C ARG A 103 -9.19 5.13 -15.88
N ALA A 104 -10.45 5.09 -16.29
CA ALA A 104 -11.52 4.42 -15.54
C ALA A 104 -11.22 2.92 -15.42
N ALA A 105 -10.87 2.25 -16.51
CA ALA A 105 -10.53 0.82 -16.51
C ALA A 105 -9.31 0.51 -15.62
N LEU A 106 -8.24 1.32 -15.69
CA LEU A 106 -7.06 1.11 -14.83
C LEU A 106 -7.36 1.41 -13.36
N ARG A 107 -8.17 2.42 -13.04
CA ARG A 107 -8.57 2.69 -11.66
C ARG A 107 -9.44 1.57 -11.09
N LEU A 108 -10.34 1.00 -11.89
CA LEU A 108 -11.14 -0.14 -11.49
C LEU A 108 -10.22 -1.35 -11.21
N ALA A 109 -9.27 -1.65 -12.11
CA ALA A 109 -8.30 -2.73 -11.90
C ALA A 109 -7.48 -2.51 -10.61
N LEU A 110 -6.96 -1.30 -10.39
CA LEU A 110 -6.25 -0.95 -9.16
C LEU A 110 -7.14 -0.98 -7.90
N SER A 111 -8.44 -0.80 -8.01
CA SER A 111 -9.35 -0.91 -6.87
C SER A 111 -9.63 -2.36 -6.46
N ILE A 112 -9.51 -3.29 -7.42
CA ILE A 112 -9.65 -4.73 -7.20
C ILE A 112 -8.35 -5.27 -6.58
N ASP A 113 -7.23 -4.97 -7.23
CA ASP A 113 -5.90 -5.32 -6.76
C ASP A 113 -4.90 -4.19 -7.05
N ASP A 114 -4.55 -3.45 -6.00
CA ASP A 114 -3.56 -2.38 -6.06
C ASP A 114 -2.12 -2.90 -5.96
N THR A 115 -1.93 -4.21 -5.76
CA THR A 115 -0.62 -4.88 -5.69
C THR A 115 -0.25 -5.59 -7.00
N ASP A 116 -1.17 -5.77 -7.94
CA ASP A 116 -0.88 -6.35 -9.27
C ASP A 116 0.13 -5.49 -10.04
N ILE A 117 1.34 -6.03 -10.19
CA ILE A 117 2.48 -5.35 -10.82
C ILE A 117 2.18 -4.94 -12.26
N HIS A 118 1.44 -5.76 -13.00
CA HIS A 118 1.16 -5.46 -14.40
C HIS A 118 0.14 -4.33 -14.58
N THR A 119 -0.88 -4.26 -13.72
CA THR A 119 -1.81 -3.13 -13.68
C THR A 119 -1.07 -1.85 -13.27
N ARG A 120 -0.15 -1.94 -12.30
CA ARG A 120 0.71 -0.81 -11.88
C ARG A 120 1.65 -0.34 -12.99
N LEU A 121 2.25 -1.23 -13.76
CA LEU A 121 3.04 -0.90 -14.96
C LEU A 121 2.19 -0.18 -16.00
N ALA A 122 1.02 -0.73 -16.34
CA ALA A 122 0.11 -0.10 -17.29
C ALA A 122 -0.36 1.28 -16.82
N TRP A 123 -0.55 1.46 -15.51
CA TRP A 123 -0.85 2.76 -14.90
C TRP A 123 0.33 3.73 -14.98
N ALA A 124 1.56 3.28 -14.72
CA ALA A 124 2.75 4.12 -14.81
C ALA A 124 2.99 4.59 -16.26
N GLU A 125 2.85 3.70 -17.24
CA GLU A 125 2.90 4.03 -18.67
C GLU A 125 1.80 5.03 -19.07
N PHE A 126 0.56 4.80 -18.61
CA PHE A 126 -0.54 5.74 -18.81
C PHE A 126 -0.19 7.13 -18.26
N MET A 127 0.34 7.19 -17.04
CA MET A 127 0.72 8.44 -16.39
C MET A 127 1.89 9.14 -17.09
N THR A 128 2.85 8.41 -17.67
CA THR A 128 3.90 9.00 -18.52
C THR A 128 3.33 9.73 -19.72
N ARG A 129 2.25 9.21 -20.32
CA ARG A 129 1.62 9.81 -21.52
C ARG A 129 0.69 10.97 -21.18
N THR A 130 -0.07 10.88 -20.09
CA THR A 130 -1.19 11.81 -19.83
C THR A 130 -0.98 12.76 -18.66
N ALA A 131 -0.03 12.48 -17.76
CA ALA A 131 0.17 13.26 -16.54
C ALA A 131 1.52 13.96 -16.52
N GLY A 132 1.69 14.93 -15.61
CA GLY A 132 2.96 15.62 -15.43
C GLY A 132 4.07 14.69 -14.91
N ARG A 133 5.33 15.05 -15.21
CA ARG A 133 6.56 14.29 -14.88
C ARG A 133 6.59 13.79 -13.43
N THR A 134 6.22 14.65 -12.48
CA THR A 134 6.24 14.30 -11.04
C THR A 134 5.28 13.16 -10.68
N ARG A 135 4.10 13.08 -11.33
CA ARG A 135 3.14 12.01 -11.08
C ARG A 135 3.54 10.71 -11.77
N ALA A 136 4.03 10.80 -13.02
CA ALA A 136 4.56 9.65 -13.74
C ALA A 136 5.72 8.99 -12.99
N ARG A 137 6.71 9.79 -12.54
CA ARG A 137 7.85 9.29 -11.76
C ARG A 137 7.43 8.65 -10.43
N ARG A 138 6.41 9.21 -9.76
CA ARG A 138 5.82 8.59 -8.55
C ARG A 138 5.18 7.24 -8.87
N ALA A 139 4.46 7.12 -9.98
CA ALA A 139 3.87 5.86 -10.40
C ALA A 139 4.94 4.79 -10.66
N TRP A 140 6.00 5.11 -11.42
CA TRP A 140 7.12 4.20 -11.67
C TRP A 140 7.84 3.75 -10.39
N ARG A 141 8.09 4.67 -9.45
CA ARG A 141 8.67 4.32 -8.14
C ARG A 141 7.77 3.40 -7.33
N ALA A 142 6.44 3.54 -7.46
CA ALA A 142 5.52 2.62 -6.80
C ALA A 142 5.64 1.21 -7.39
N VAL A 143 5.82 1.08 -8.71
CA VAL A 143 6.10 -0.22 -9.35
C VAL A 143 7.43 -0.80 -8.86
N ALA A 144 8.48 0.00 -8.80
CA ALA A 144 9.81 -0.43 -8.34
C ALA A 144 9.82 -1.00 -6.91
N ARG A 145 8.90 -0.55 -6.04
CA ARG A 145 8.77 -1.08 -4.67
C ARG A 145 8.04 -2.43 -4.62
N LEU A 146 7.22 -2.72 -5.63
CA LEU A 146 6.46 -3.97 -5.73
C LEU A 146 7.25 -5.07 -6.46
N ASP A 147 8.16 -4.69 -7.36
CA ASP A 147 9.03 -5.62 -8.11
C ASP A 147 10.24 -6.08 -7.28
N VAL A 148 9.99 -6.80 -6.19
CA VAL A 148 11.05 -7.27 -5.27
C VAL A 148 12.03 -8.20 -5.97
N ASP A 149 11.53 -9.04 -6.87
CA ASP A 149 12.33 -10.03 -7.61
C ASP A 149 13.03 -9.44 -8.84
N GLY A 150 12.78 -8.17 -9.17
CA GLY A 150 13.41 -7.45 -10.27
C GLY A 150 13.04 -7.96 -11.67
N HIS A 151 11.94 -8.68 -11.82
CA HIS A 151 11.49 -9.23 -13.11
C HIS A 151 11.18 -8.15 -14.15
N HIS A 152 10.83 -6.95 -13.70
CA HIS A 152 10.49 -5.81 -14.55
C HIS A 152 11.48 -4.64 -14.41
N ALA A 153 12.65 -4.86 -13.79
CA ALA A 153 13.62 -3.82 -13.49
C ALA A 153 14.03 -3.00 -14.73
N SER A 154 14.26 -3.65 -15.87
CA SER A 154 14.63 -2.98 -17.13
C SER A 154 13.54 -2.05 -17.65
N GLN A 155 12.27 -2.49 -17.62
CA GLN A 155 11.13 -1.68 -18.05
C GLN A 155 10.89 -0.51 -17.08
N ILE A 156 11.05 -0.73 -15.78
CA ILE A 156 10.92 0.30 -14.76
C ILE A 156 12.00 1.36 -14.93
N GLN A 157 13.25 0.94 -15.16
CA GLN A 157 14.37 1.85 -15.38
C GLN A 157 14.18 2.68 -16.65
N ALA A 158 13.83 2.04 -17.78
CA ALA A 158 13.48 2.75 -19.02
C ALA A 158 12.33 3.76 -18.81
N GLY A 159 11.31 3.38 -18.02
CA GLY A 159 10.22 4.27 -17.64
C GLY A 159 10.69 5.48 -16.81
N LEU A 160 11.59 5.26 -15.85
CA LEU A 160 12.17 6.33 -15.01
C LEU A 160 13.10 7.26 -15.79
N ASP A 161 13.83 6.73 -16.77
CA ASP A 161 14.75 7.50 -17.61
C ASP A 161 13.98 8.35 -18.63
N SER A 162 12.85 7.84 -19.14
CA SER A 162 11.94 8.62 -20.01
C SER A 162 11.28 9.81 -19.30
N VAL A 163 11.26 9.82 -17.96
CA VAL A 163 10.66 10.88 -17.14
C VAL A 163 11.77 11.59 -16.34
N PRO A 164 12.43 12.62 -16.92
CA PRO A 164 13.54 13.30 -16.27
C PRO A 164 13.10 13.89 -14.92
N PRO A 165 14.01 13.92 -13.92
CA PRO A 165 13.69 14.46 -12.63
C PRO A 165 13.18 15.90 -12.77
N PRO A 166 12.23 16.33 -11.91
CA PRO A 166 11.84 17.73 -11.90
C PRO A 166 13.10 18.55 -11.64
N VAL A 167 13.44 19.46 -12.56
CA VAL A 167 14.51 20.44 -12.37
C VAL A 167 14.17 21.14 -11.07
N ARG A 168 14.96 20.91 -10.01
CA ARG A 168 14.86 21.73 -8.80
C ARG A 168 15.09 23.14 -9.30
N LYS A 169 14.05 23.96 -9.33
CA LYS A 169 14.24 25.41 -9.44
C LYS A 169 15.25 25.71 -8.36
N ALA A 170 16.44 26.16 -8.74
CA ALA A 170 17.46 26.54 -7.78
C ALA A 170 16.73 27.41 -6.77
N THR A 171 16.62 26.94 -5.53
CA THR A 171 16.16 27.80 -4.45
C THR A 171 17.01 29.03 -4.58
N PRO A 172 16.45 30.22 -4.86
CA PRO A 172 17.27 31.41 -5.06
C PRO A 172 18.12 31.50 -3.82
N THR A 173 19.41 31.18 -3.98
CA THR A 173 20.38 31.23 -2.90
C THR A 173 20.24 32.62 -2.35
N SER A 174 19.87 32.71 -1.08
CA SER A 174 19.61 33.96 -0.40
C SER A 174 20.88 34.80 -0.47
N ALA A 175 21.04 35.58 -1.54
CA ALA A 175 22.13 36.51 -1.76
C ALA A 175 21.96 37.78 -0.91
N ASN A 176 21.15 37.69 0.15
CA ASN A 176 20.80 38.79 1.03
C ASN A 176 20.94 38.35 2.49
N GLN A 177 22.00 37.60 2.80
CA GLN A 177 22.46 37.46 4.17
C GLN A 177 23.42 38.65 4.41
N PRO A 178 22.97 39.71 5.12
CA PRO A 178 23.84 40.83 5.44
C PRO A 178 25.04 40.32 6.27
N PRO A 179 26.22 40.96 6.13
CA PRO A 179 27.39 40.60 6.91
C PRO A 179 27.03 40.66 8.41
N GLN A 180 27.28 39.57 9.13
CA GLN A 180 27.15 39.59 10.58
C GLN A 180 28.29 40.44 11.18
N PRO A 181 27.98 41.30 12.17
CA PRO A 181 28.95 42.16 12.82
C PRO A 181 29.97 41.39 13.67
#